data_AF-A0A183BN90-F1
#
_entry.id   AF-A0A183BN90-F1
#
_cell.length_a   1.000
_cell.length_b   1.000
_cell.length_c   1.000
_cell.angle_alpha   90.00
_cell.angle_beta   90.00
_cell.angle_gamma   90.00
#
_symmetry.space_group_name_H-M   'P 1'
#
loop_
_entity.id
_entity.type
_entity.pdbx_description
1 polymer ?
#
loop_
_entity_poly.entity_id
_entity_poly.type
_entity_poly.pdbx_seq_one_letter_code
_entity_poly.pdbx_strand_id
1 'polypeptide(L)'
;MSDHPREQSRMRHIFVCNDILLDIFPFIEPAKVGLKLALLSIRFDALVDLHFKERKWALGHMQIQPSINGAELVYYKDRKKREILPFPELPPPDNIIGFIHLDINYIDHKLFAFLRLIERCFDAGGIIVLWSRTKLFLNWYLTLQELWPLLAPHIRELWIDDNERTNSLSLMCANIVPTVLQYCANLRLINSWHSDHFPGATTADDGPEASFAEAVSKWLHTPREDGRPKVLCSGVSYGEFCWRVEKIKEAFIDANSAVNYIIFLRFAPSCGAFPFLMDNRRTRERLALEFVNDYKWLLARCPIGVDDKWAQWKREEIARSDKDIGMNLITFW
;
A
#
# COMPACT_ATOMS: atom_id res chain seq x y z
N MET A 1 -29.06 61.80 -9.90
CA MET A 1 -28.51 61.12 -11.08
C MET A 1 -27.02 61.33 -11.10
N SER A 2 -26.25 60.31 -10.74
CA SER A 2 -24.79 60.29 -10.91
C SER A 2 -24.46 58.91 -11.45
N ASP A 3 -24.34 58.84 -12.77
CA ASP A 3 -23.90 57.65 -13.49
C ASP A 3 -22.42 57.42 -13.23
N HIS A 4 -22.11 56.46 -12.36
CA HIS A 4 -20.79 55.82 -12.36
C HIS A 4 -20.88 54.59 -13.27
N PRO A 5 -20.17 54.56 -14.41
CA PRO A 5 -20.08 53.36 -15.20
C PRO A 5 -19.29 52.30 -14.42
N ARG A 6 -19.94 51.16 -14.21
CA ARG A 6 -19.34 49.91 -13.74
C ARG A 6 -18.20 49.54 -14.69
N GLU A 7 -16.96 49.53 -14.20
CA GLU A 7 -15.86 48.87 -14.91
C GLU A 7 -16.04 47.34 -14.82
N GLN A 8 -16.89 46.81 -15.70
CA GLN A 8 -16.93 45.39 -16.03
C GLN A 8 -16.03 45.11 -17.25
N SER A 9 -14.97 44.36 -16.97
CA SER A 9 -14.25 43.45 -17.86
C SER A 9 -13.53 44.02 -19.10
N ARG A 10 -12.20 43.93 -19.08
CA ARG A 10 -11.39 43.53 -20.24
C ARG A 10 -10.14 42.80 -19.72
N MET A 11 -10.32 41.61 -19.15
CA MET A 11 -9.21 40.63 -19.13
C MET A 11 -8.97 40.26 -20.60
N ARG A 12 -7.94 40.86 -21.21
CA ARG A 12 -7.48 40.47 -22.54
C ARG A 12 -7.13 38.99 -22.47
N HIS A 13 -7.87 38.14 -23.18
CA HIS A 13 -7.54 36.73 -23.32
C HIS A 13 -6.19 36.64 -24.01
N ILE A 14 -5.13 36.38 -23.24
CA ILE A 14 -3.81 36.08 -23.77
C ILE A 14 -3.94 34.73 -24.49
N PHE A 15 -4.01 34.77 -25.81
CA PHE A 15 -4.00 33.57 -26.62
C PHE A 15 -2.56 33.14 -26.85
N VAL A 16 -2.09 32.17 -26.07
CA VAL A 16 -0.82 31.47 -26.30
C VAL A 16 -1.09 30.35 -27.31
N CYS A 17 -0.25 30.15 -28.33
CA CYS A 17 -0.46 29.07 -29.30
C CYS A 17 -0.20 27.68 -28.66
N ASN A 18 -0.74 26.63 -29.28
CA ASN A 18 -0.64 25.26 -28.75
C ASN A 18 0.82 24.79 -28.65
N ASP A 19 1.64 25.05 -29.66
CA ASP A 19 3.03 24.60 -29.71
C ASP A 19 3.84 25.18 -28.54
N ILE A 20 3.67 26.48 -28.24
CA ILE A 20 4.31 27.11 -27.08
C ILE A 20 3.84 26.49 -25.77
N LEU A 21 2.54 26.15 -25.63
CA LEU A 21 2.04 25.50 -24.42
C LEU A 21 2.63 24.09 -24.25
N LEU A 22 2.72 23.31 -25.34
CA LEU A 22 3.32 21.98 -25.35
C LEU A 22 4.82 22.02 -25.02
N ASP A 23 5.53 23.06 -25.48
CA ASP A 23 6.94 23.30 -25.14
C ASP A 23 7.12 23.69 -23.67
N ILE A 24 6.13 24.34 -23.05
CA ILE A 24 6.18 24.77 -21.65
C ILE A 24 5.87 23.64 -20.67
N PHE A 25 4.93 22.74 -20.99
CA PHE A 25 4.50 21.67 -20.09
C PHE A 25 5.63 20.80 -19.51
N PRO A 26 6.69 20.42 -20.25
CA PRO A 26 7.84 19.69 -19.68
C PRO A 26 8.52 20.40 -18.50
N PHE A 27 8.39 21.73 -18.41
CA PHE A 27 9.00 22.55 -17.36
C PHE A 27 8.08 22.77 -16.15
N ILE A 28 6.84 22.30 -16.23
CA ILE A 28 5.84 22.39 -15.15
C ILE A 28 5.71 21.02 -14.49
N GLU A 29 5.48 21.00 -13.18
CA GLU A 29 5.34 19.74 -12.47
C GLU A 29 4.09 18.95 -12.92
N PRO A 30 4.19 17.62 -13.10
CA PRO A 30 3.09 16.80 -13.64
C PRO A 30 1.77 16.95 -12.89
N ALA A 31 1.81 17.10 -11.56
CA ALA A 31 0.62 17.30 -10.75
C ALA A 31 -0.10 18.62 -11.07
N LYS A 32 0.64 19.69 -11.41
CA LYS A 32 0.03 20.96 -11.81
C LYS A 32 -0.54 20.89 -13.22
N VAL A 33 0.19 20.25 -14.12
CA VAL A 33 -0.28 20.05 -15.49
C VAL A 33 -1.58 19.24 -15.46
N GLY A 34 -1.61 18.15 -14.70
CA GLY A 34 -2.73 17.22 -14.62
C GLY A 34 -3.92 17.64 -13.76
N LEU A 35 -3.68 18.17 -12.56
CA LEU A 35 -4.74 18.44 -11.57
C LEU A 35 -5.20 19.91 -11.56
N LYS A 36 -4.51 20.78 -12.30
CA LYS A 36 -4.82 22.22 -12.33
C LYS A 36 -5.00 22.72 -13.75
N LEU A 37 -3.99 22.60 -14.61
CA LEU A 37 -4.03 23.18 -15.96
C LEU A 37 -5.01 22.44 -16.87
N ALA A 38 -4.95 21.10 -16.93
CA ALA A 38 -5.86 20.29 -17.74
C ALA A 38 -7.32 20.62 -17.44
N LEU A 39 -7.64 20.85 -16.17
CA LEU A 39 -9.01 21.07 -15.69
C LEU A 39 -9.54 22.49 -15.97
N LEU A 40 -8.71 23.41 -16.49
CA LEU A 40 -9.16 24.78 -16.79
C LEU A 40 -10.05 24.85 -18.03
N SER A 41 -9.86 23.97 -19.02
CA SER A 41 -10.68 23.93 -20.23
C SER A 41 -10.41 22.66 -21.05
N ILE A 42 -11.38 22.30 -21.89
CA ILE A 42 -11.24 21.21 -22.89
C ILE A 42 -9.99 21.39 -23.77
N ARG A 43 -9.58 22.64 -24.06
CA ARG A 43 -8.35 22.90 -24.82
C ARG A 43 -7.10 22.49 -24.05
N PHE A 44 -7.01 22.84 -22.77
CA PHE A 44 -5.87 22.46 -21.94
C PHE A 44 -5.86 20.95 -21.72
N ASP A 45 -7.01 20.35 -21.44
CA ASP A 45 -7.17 18.90 -21.31
C ASP A 45 -6.60 18.16 -22.54
N ALA A 46 -7.04 18.53 -23.75
CA ALA A 46 -6.53 17.93 -25.00
C ALA A 46 -5.03 18.14 -25.23
N LEU A 47 -4.48 19.29 -24.85
CA LEU A 47 -3.04 19.57 -24.97
C LEU A 47 -2.22 18.80 -23.93
N VAL A 48 -2.71 18.69 -22.71
CA VAL A 48 -2.07 17.89 -21.66
C VAL A 48 -2.09 16.41 -22.05
N ASP A 49 -3.20 15.94 -22.60
CA ASP A 49 -3.28 14.59 -23.17
C ASP A 49 -2.30 14.40 -24.32
N LEU A 50 -2.17 15.36 -25.24
CA LEU A 50 -1.18 15.26 -26.30
C LEU A 50 0.25 15.21 -25.74
N HIS A 51 0.56 16.07 -24.77
CA HIS A 51 1.85 16.11 -24.09
C HIS A 51 2.18 14.81 -23.34
N PHE A 52 1.18 14.21 -22.71
CA PHE A 52 1.32 12.96 -21.99
C PHE A 52 1.15 11.71 -22.88
N LYS A 53 0.61 11.81 -24.11
CA LYS A 53 0.57 10.67 -25.05
C LYS A 53 1.97 10.19 -25.42
N GLU A 54 2.95 11.10 -25.44
CA GLU A 54 4.33 10.75 -25.75
C GLU A 54 5.04 10.03 -24.58
N ARG A 55 4.50 10.08 -23.35
CA ARG A 55 5.12 9.53 -22.13
C ARG A 55 4.09 9.25 -21.04
N LYS A 56 4.12 8.07 -20.40
CA LYS A 56 3.30 7.84 -19.20
C LYS A 56 3.82 8.68 -18.02
N TRP A 57 2.93 9.39 -17.32
CA TRP A 57 3.31 10.25 -16.19
C TRP A 57 2.69 9.81 -14.87
N ALA A 58 3.47 10.02 -13.81
CA ALA A 58 3.02 9.95 -12.43
C ALA A 58 2.76 11.36 -11.90
N LEU A 59 1.70 11.55 -11.12
CA LEU A 59 1.65 12.66 -10.19
C LEU A 59 2.84 12.55 -9.22
N GLY A 60 3.36 13.66 -8.73
CA GLY A 60 4.50 13.64 -7.81
C GLY A 60 4.10 13.24 -6.38
N HIS A 61 4.78 13.83 -5.41
CA HIS A 61 4.46 13.68 -4.00
C HIS A 61 3.36 14.68 -3.61
N MET A 62 2.25 14.16 -3.09
CA MET A 62 1.11 14.92 -2.60
C MET A 62 0.82 14.61 -1.13
N GLN A 63 0.16 15.52 -0.45
CA GLN A 63 -0.30 15.35 0.93
C GLN A 63 -1.68 15.95 1.12
N ILE A 64 -2.50 15.26 1.90
CA ILE A 64 -3.79 15.71 2.37
C ILE A 64 -3.62 16.09 3.84
N GLN A 65 -3.78 17.38 4.14
CA GLN A 65 -3.58 17.93 5.48
C GLN A 65 -4.84 18.66 5.96
N PRO A 66 -5.02 18.84 7.28
CA PRO A 66 -6.14 19.61 7.80
C PRO A 66 -5.97 21.11 7.49
N SER A 67 -7.08 21.79 7.19
CA SER A 67 -7.20 23.23 6.98
C SER A 67 -8.47 23.75 7.66
N ILE A 68 -8.65 25.07 7.71
CA ILE A 68 -9.81 25.73 8.33
C ILE A 68 -11.13 25.26 7.69
N ASN A 69 -11.10 24.95 6.39
CA ASN A 69 -12.27 24.55 5.60
C ASN A 69 -12.30 23.03 5.32
N GLY A 70 -11.74 22.20 6.20
CA GLY A 70 -11.61 20.74 5.99
C GLY A 70 -10.26 20.36 5.37
N ALA A 71 -10.21 19.31 4.56
CA ALA A 71 -8.98 18.87 3.91
C ALA A 71 -8.43 19.90 2.91
N GLU A 72 -7.11 19.91 2.76
CA GLU A 72 -6.36 20.64 1.75
C GLU A 72 -5.37 19.71 1.06
N LEU A 73 -5.30 19.81 -0.28
CA LEU A 73 -4.33 19.07 -1.10
C LEU A 73 -3.07 19.92 -1.28
N VAL A 74 -1.95 19.39 -0.82
CA VAL A 74 -0.63 20.00 -0.91
C VAL A 74 0.24 19.18 -1.85
N TYR A 75 0.96 19.85 -2.73
CA TYR A 75 1.95 19.27 -3.62
C TYR A 75 3.36 19.63 -3.19
N TYR A 76 4.25 18.64 -3.17
CA TYR A 76 5.67 18.79 -2.86
C TYR A 76 6.52 18.69 -4.12
N LYS A 77 7.23 19.77 -4.45
CA LYS A 77 8.26 19.76 -5.51
C LYS A 77 9.58 19.20 -4.97
N ASP A 78 9.91 19.57 -3.74
CA ASP A 78 11.07 19.11 -2.97
C ASP A 78 10.75 19.22 -1.45
N ARG A 79 11.66 18.78 -0.57
CA ARG A 79 11.45 18.84 0.90
C ARG A 79 11.20 20.25 1.46
N LYS A 80 11.40 21.32 0.68
CA LYS A 80 11.33 22.73 1.14
C LYS A 80 10.25 23.54 0.43
N LYS A 81 9.76 23.11 -0.72
CA LYS A 81 8.77 23.80 -1.54
C LYS A 81 7.47 23.02 -1.59
N ARG A 82 6.47 23.57 -0.89
CA ARG A 82 5.09 23.12 -0.91
C ARG A 82 4.19 24.14 -1.61
N GLU A 83 3.22 23.66 -2.36
CA GLU A 83 2.18 24.48 -2.99
C GLU A 83 0.82 23.85 -2.72
N ILE A 84 -0.19 24.68 -2.45
CA ILE A 84 -1.56 24.22 -2.27
C ILE A 84 -2.20 24.08 -3.65
N LEU A 85 -2.73 22.90 -3.95
CA LEU A 85 -3.50 22.63 -5.15
C LEU A 85 -4.99 22.63 -4.80
N PRO A 86 -5.86 23.12 -5.71
CA PRO A 86 -7.29 22.91 -5.56
C PRO A 86 -7.57 21.40 -5.65
N PHE A 87 -8.60 20.96 -4.94
CA PHE A 87 -9.15 19.63 -5.21
C PHE A 87 -9.75 19.63 -6.61
N PRO A 88 -9.39 18.65 -7.45
CA PRO A 88 -9.95 18.55 -8.79
C PRO A 88 -11.43 18.19 -8.70
N GLU A 89 -12.26 18.79 -9.57
CA GLU A 89 -13.69 18.45 -9.71
C GLU A 89 -13.93 17.43 -10.83
N LEU A 90 -12.97 17.33 -11.76
CA LEU A 90 -12.97 16.43 -12.89
C LEU A 90 -11.83 15.43 -12.75
N PRO A 91 -11.97 14.22 -13.30
CA PRO A 91 -10.90 13.25 -13.27
C PRO A 91 -9.68 13.81 -14.04
N PRO A 92 -8.45 13.38 -13.70
CA PRO A 92 -7.29 13.82 -14.46
C PRO A 92 -7.38 13.41 -15.95
N PRO A 93 -6.39 13.80 -16.77
CA PRO A 93 -6.18 13.20 -18.09
C PRO A 93 -5.83 11.71 -18.02
N ASP A 94 -6.17 10.93 -19.05
CA ASP A 94 -6.01 9.46 -19.08
C ASP A 94 -4.55 9.01 -19.10
N ASN A 95 -3.66 9.86 -19.58
CA ASN A 95 -2.23 9.56 -19.65
C ASN A 95 -1.50 9.73 -18.29
N ILE A 96 -2.22 10.18 -17.25
CA ILE A 96 -1.77 10.13 -15.86
C ILE A 96 -2.10 8.74 -15.31
N ILE A 97 -1.05 7.95 -15.09
CA ILE A 97 -1.18 6.51 -14.78
C ILE A 97 -1.01 6.17 -13.29
N GLY A 98 -0.73 7.17 -12.46
CA GLY A 98 -0.34 6.94 -11.07
C GLY A 98 0.14 8.19 -10.35
N PHE A 99 0.71 8.00 -9.17
CA PHE A 99 1.39 9.00 -8.37
C PHE A 99 2.66 8.42 -7.72
N ILE A 100 3.58 9.25 -7.25
CA ILE A 100 4.78 8.78 -6.54
C ILE A 100 4.42 8.48 -5.09
N HIS A 101 3.80 9.43 -4.40
CA HIS A 101 3.47 9.33 -2.97
C HIS A 101 2.25 10.20 -2.64
N LEU A 102 1.31 9.68 -1.87
CA LEU A 102 0.18 10.40 -1.29
C LEU A 102 0.16 10.23 0.22
N ASP A 103 0.53 11.26 0.96
CA ASP A 103 0.42 11.32 2.42
C ASP A 103 -1.01 11.74 2.82
N ILE A 104 -1.64 11.03 3.74
CA ILE A 104 -2.98 11.32 4.25
C ILE A 104 -2.86 11.56 5.76
N ASN A 105 -2.96 12.83 6.15
CA ASN A 105 -2.93 13.26 7.55
C ASN A 105 -4.32 13.69 8.04
N TYR A 106 -5.31 13.73 7.15
CA TYR A 106 -6.67 14.13 7.45
C TYR A 106 -7.65 13.45 6.50
N ILE A 107 -8.74 12.92 7.04
CA ILE A 107 -9.77 12.18 6.31
C ILE A 107 -11.07 12.98 6.41
N ASP A 108 -11.61 13.39 5.27
CA ASP A 108 -12.93 14.00 5.14
C ASP A 108 -13.55 13.64 3.77
N HIS A 109 -14.76 14.13 3.51
CA HIS A 109 -15.46 13.91 2.25
C HIS A 109 -14.68 14.37 0.99
N LYS A 110 -13.80 15.36 1.09
CA LYS A 110 -12.98 15.82 -0.05
C LYS A 110 -11.92 14.81 -0.41
N LEU A 111 -11.32 14.13 0.58
CA LEU A 111 -10.43 13.00 0.34
C LEU A 111 -11.16 11.90 -0.45
N PHE A 112 -12.37 11.53 -0.02
CA PHE A 112 -13.15 10.50 -0.72
C PHE A 112 -13.45 10.89 -2.17
N ALA A 113 -13.88 12.13 -2.40
CA ALA A 113 -14.13 12.64 -3.74
C ALA A 113 -12.86 12.59 -4.60
N PHE A 114 -11.73 13.03 -4.04
CA PHE A 114 -10.44 13.00 -4.72
C PHE A 114 -9.99 11.59 -5.08
N LEU A 115 -10.03 10.65 -4.13
CA LEU A 115 -9.60 9.27 -4.37
C LEU A 115 -10.45 8.56 -5.42
N ARG A 116 -11.77 8.85 -5.47
CA ARG A 116 -12.64 8.35 -6.55
C ARG A 116 -12.26 8.91 -7.91
N LEU A 117 -11.88 10.18 -8.00
CA LEU A 117 -11.45 10.80 -9.26
C LEU A 117 -10.13 10.20 -9.78
N ILE A 118 -9.25 9.76 -8.87
CA ILE A 118 -7.96 9.16 -9.21
C ILE A 118 -7.95 7.63 -9.07
N GLU A 119 -9.11 6.99 -8.95
CA GLU A 119 -9.21 5.54 -8.69
C GLU A 119 -8.47 4.72 -9.75
N ARG A 120 -8.63 5.08 -11.02
CA ARG A 120 -7.90 4.47 -12.15
C ARG A 120 -6.37 4.59 -12.05
N CYS A 121 -5.85 5.56 -11.30
CA CYS A 121 -4.42 5.73 -11.09
C CYS A 121 -3.86 4.63 -10.17
N PHE A 122 -4.71 3.90 -9.45
CA PHE A 122 -4.31 2.77 -8.61
C PHE A 122 -4.06 1.48 -9.41
N ASP A 123 -4.52 1.37 -10.66
CA ASP A 123 -4.48 0.14 -11.47
C ASP A 123 -3.06 -0.30 -11.88
N ALA A 124 -2.08 0.61 -11.84
CA ALA A 124 -0.67 0.25 -11.96
C ALA A 124 -0.18 -0.67 -10.81
N GLY A 125 -0.97 -0.77 -9.72
CA GLY A 125 -0.69 -1.51 -8.49
C GLY A 125 -0.37 -0.57 -7.35
N GLY A 126 -1.33 -0.35 -6.46
CA GLY A 126 -1.15 0.47 -5.27
C GLY A 126 -0.30 -0.22 -4.21
N ILE A 127 0.68 0.51 -3.67
CA ILE A 127 1.37 0.17 -2.43
C ILE A 127 0.71 1.01 -1.34
N ILE A 128 0.13 0.37 -0.32
CA ILE A 128 -0.40 1.10 0.84
C ILE A 128 0.52 0.87 2.02
N VAL A 129 1.11 1.95 2.53
CA VAL A 129 1.83 1.94 3.79
C VAL A 129 0.95 2.60 4.85
N LEU A 130 0.73 1.88 5.94
CA LEU A 130 0.11 2.41 7.15
C LEU A 130 1.25 2.75 8.12
N TRP A 131 1.49 4.03 8.35
CA TRP A 131 2.50 4.50 9.29
C TRP A 131 1.87 4.85 10.62
N SER A 132 1.71 3.89 11.53
CA SER A 132 1.20 4.21 12.86
C SER A 132 2.29 4.66 13.82
N ARG A 133 2.80 5.88 13.57
CA ARG A 133 3.76 6.52 14.48
C ARG A 133 3.11 7.33 15.59
N THR A 134 1.80 7.56 15.57
CA THR A 134 1.16 8.48 16.51
C THR A 134 -0.17 7.97 17.09
N LYS A 135 -0.52 8.47 18.27
CA LYS A 135 -1.81 8.21 18.95
C LYS A 135 -3.04 8.71 18.17
N LEU A 136 -2.85 9.48 17.09
CA LEU A 136 -3.94 10.02 16.26
C LEU A 136 -4.63 8.93 15.42
N PHE A 137 -3.97 7.78 15.21
CA PHE A 137 -4.47 6.64 14.44
C PHE A 137 -5.77 6.03 15.00
N LEU A 138 -6.03 6.14 16.31
CA LEU A 138 -7.21 5.50 16.93
C LEU A 138 -8.54 6.08 16.43
N ASN A 139 -8.55 7.36 16.04
CA ASN A 139 -9.75 8.02 15.51
C ASN A 139 -10.01 7.72 14.04
N TRP A 140 -9.03 7.12 13.34
CA TRP A 140 -9.12 6.85 11.92
C TRP A 140 -9.80 5.55 11.60
N TYR A 141 -9.85 4.58 12.53
CA TYR A 141 -10.45 3.28 12.27
C TYR A 141 -11.91 3.36 11.80
N LEU A 142 -12.70 4.29 12.36
CA LEU A 142 -14.10 4.51 11.94
C LEU A 142 -14.17 5.03 10.51
N THR A 143 -13.33 6.00 10.14
CA THR A 143 -13.35 6.56 8.78
C THR A 143 -12.64 5.67 7.76
N LEU A 144 -11.70 4.84 8.22
CA LEU A 144 -11.09 3.78 7.42
C LEU A 144 -12.10 2.71 7.03
N GLN A 145 -13.18 2.47 7.80
CA GLN A 145 -14.25 1.55 7.38
C GLN A 145 -14.87 1.96 6.05
N GLU A 146 -15.11 3.26 5.87
CA GLU A 146 -15.70 3.81 4.65
C GLU A 146 -14.68 3.88 3.51
N LEU A 147 -13.41 4.09 3.85
CA LEU A 147 -12.33 4.24 2.88
C LEU A 147 -11.81 2.89 2.36
N TRP A 148 -11.80 1.87 3.21
CA TRP A 148 -11.18 0.58 2.91
C TRP A 148 -11.76 -0.09 1.65
N PRO A 149 -13.09 -0.13 1.42
CA PRO A 149 -13.65 -0.71 0.19
C PRO A 149 -13.15 -0.06 -1.10
N LEU A 150 -12.82 1.25 -1.07
CA LEU A 150 -12.29 1.98 -2.22
C LEU A 150 -10.83 1.59 -2.51
N LEU A 151 -10.06 1.30 -1.47
CA LEU A 151 -8.62 1.03 -1.59
C LEU A 151 -8.31 -0.45 -1.76
N ALA A 152 -9.00 -1.32 -1.00
CA ALA A 152 -8.74 -2.75 -0.86
C ALA A 152 -8.54 -3.51 -2.19
N PRO A 153 -9.35 -3.28 -3.25
CA PRO A 153 -9.16 -3.96 -4.53
C PRO A 153 -7.80 -3.68 -5.18
N HIS A 154 -7.20 -2.52 -4.90
CA HIS A 154 -5.97 -2.06 -5.54
C HIS A 154 -4.72 -2.29 -4.69
N ILE A 155 -4.86 -2.76 -3.44
CA ILE A 155 -3.73 -2.99 -2.52
C ILE A 155 -2.97 -4.25 -2.94
N ARG A 156 -1.70 -4.08 -3.31
CA ARG A 156 -0.77 -5.20 -3.54
C ARG A 156 0.15 -5.45 -2.36
N GLU A 157 0.50 -4.39 -1.66
CA GLU A 157 1.43 -4.43 -0.55
C GLU A 157 0.89 -3.59 0.60
N LEU A 158 0.91 -4.17 1.80
CA LEU A 158 0.50 -3.54 3.04
C LEU A 158 1.71 -3.46 3.96
N TRP A 159 2.19 -2.26 4.21
CA TRP A 159 3.34 -2.03 5.09
C TRP A 159 2.87 -1.39 6.39
N ILE A 160 3.43 -1.83 7.51
CA ILE A 160 2.93 -1.53 8.85
C ILE A 160 4.14 -1.15 9.69
N ASP A 161 4.31 0.15 9.89
CA ASP A 161 5.33 0.71 10.80
C ASP A 161 4.68 1.03 12.15
N ASP A 162 4.47 -0.03 12.92
CA ASP A 162 3.97 0.02 14.28
C ASP A 162 5.13 0.22 15.28
N ASN A 163 4.83 0.85 16.41
CA ASN A 163 5.74 0.88 17.56
C ASN A 163 5.29 -0.15 18.62
N GLU A 164 6.11 -0.36 19.65
CA GLU A 164 5.83 -1.33 20.74
C GLU A 164 4.45 -1.14 21.44
N ARG A 165 3.79 0.00 21.27
CA ARG A 165 2.51 0.34 21.92
C ARG A 165 1.32 0.34 20.97
N THR A 166 1.50 0.04 19.69
CA THR A 166 0.40 0.08 18.72
C THR A 166 0.47 -1.13 17.81
N ASN A 167 -0.65 -1.85 17.68
CA ASN A 167 -0.81 -2.94 16.74
C ASN A 167 -1.89 -2.54 15.75
N SER A 168 -1.50 -1.80 14.70
CA SER A 168 -2.44 -1.20 13.76
C SER A 168 -3.21 -2.26 13.01
N LEU A 169 -2.58 -3.37 12.66
CA LEU A 169 -3.27 -4.42 11.92
C LEU A 169 -4.32 -5.12 12.78
N SER A 170 -4.02 -5.38 14.06
CA SER A 170 -4.99 -5.90 15.01
C SER A 170 -6.16 -4.93 15.18
N LEU A 171 -5.89 -3.63 15.34
CA LEU A 171 -6.93 -2.61 15.44
C LEU A 171 -7.77 -2.50 14.16
N MET A 172 -7.16 -2.64 12.98
CA MET A 172 -7.89 -2.72 11.71
C MET A 172 -8.79 -3.94 11.64
N CYS A 173 -8.30 -5.13 12.00
CA CYS A 173 -9.11 -6.34 12.01
C CYS A 173 -10.27 -6.24 13.01
N ALA A 174 -10.05 -5.62 14.18
CA ALA A 174 -11.06 -5.45 15.21
C ALA A 174 -12.13 -4.40 14.84
N ASN A 175 -11.73 -3.32 14.17
CA ASN A 175 -12.61 -2.17 13.94
C ASN A 175 -13.14 -2.07 12.51
N ILE A 176 -12.43 -2.53 11.48
CA ILE A 176 -12.84 -2.31 10.08
C ILE A 176 -13.79 -3.40 9.63
N VAL A 177 -13.34 -4.65 9.60
CA VAL A 177 -14.12 -5.90 9.47
C VAL A 177 -13.15 -7.05 9.81
N PRO A 178 -13.56 -8.14 10.48
CA PRO A 178 -12.69 -9.30 10.72
C PRO A 178 -12.06 -9.92 9.46
N THR A 179 -12.60 -9.59 8.29
CA THR A 179 -12.17 -10.08 6.97
C THR A 179 -11.43 -9.02 6.14
N VAL A 180 -10.86 -7.99 6.77
CA VAL A 180 -10.15 -6.88 6.10
C VAL A 180 -9.11 -7.34 5.06
N LEU A 181 -8.35 -8.40 5.38
CA LEU A 181 -7.36 -9.00 4.48
C LEU A 181 -7.98 -9.82 3.34
N GLN A 182 -9.22 -10.29 3.49
CA GLN A 182 -9.95 -11.03 2.45
C GLN A 182 -10.45 -10.11 1.34
N TYR A 183 -10.78 -8.86 1.66
CA TYR A 183 -11.16 -7.85 0.66
C TYR A 183 -10.00 -7.40 -0.22
N CYS A 184 -8.76 -7.66 0.19
CA CYS A 184 -7.57 -7.32 -0.57
C CYS A 184 -7.17 -8.48 -1.47
N ALA A 185 -7.96 -8.75 -2.51
CA ALA A 185 -7.74 -9.89 -3.41
C ALA A 185 -6.33 -9.88 -4.07
N ASN A 186 -5.79 -8.69 -4.32
CA ASN A 186 -4.48 -8.49 -4.91
C ASN A 186 -3.33 -8.44 -3.89
N LEU A 187 -3.62 -8.50 -2.58
CA LEU A 187 -2.62 -8.37 -1.53
C LEU A 187 -1.67 -9.57 -1.53
N ARG A 188 -0.40 -9.23 -1.75
CA ARG A 188 0.69 -10.18 -1.90
C ARG A 188 1.70 -10.08 -0.77
N LEU A 189 1.98 -8.86 -0.30
CA LEU A 189 3.00 -8.61 0.73
C LEU A 189 2.36 -7.93 1.94
N ILE A 190 2.59 -8.47 3.13
CA ILE A 190 2.42 -7.75 4.39
C ILE A 190 3.81 -7.55 4.99
N ASN A 191 4.22 -6.30 5.16
CA ASN A 191 5.51 -5.94 5.77
C ASN A 191 5.29 -5.31 7.14
N SER A 192 5.67 -6.02 8.20
CA SER A 192 5.55 -5.58 9.59
C SER A 192 6.75 -6.03 10.41
N TRP A 193 7.96 -5.71 9.95
CA TRP A 193 9.22 -6.09 10.60
C TRP A 193 9.32 -5.69 12.08
N HIS A 194 8.60 -4.63 12.47
CA HIS A 194 8.66 -4.04 13.80
C HIS A 194 7.59 -4.59 14.75
N SER A 195 6.71 -5.46 14.27
CA SER A 195 5.63 -6.06 15.07
C SER A 195 5.65 -7.58 15.02
N ASP A 196 5.21 -8.18 16.13
CA ASP A 196 4.95 -9.61 16.20
C ASP A 196 3.60 -9.93 15.54
N HIS A 197 3.68 -10.28 14.26
CA HIS A 197 2.56 -10.73 13.45
C HIS A 197 2.79 -12.15 12.91
N PHE A 198 3.67 -12.91 13.55
CA PHE A 198 4.02 -14.25 13.11
C PHE A 198 2.83 -15.21 13.34
N PRO A 199 2.36 -15.96 12.33
CA PRO A 199 1.22 -16.86 12.49
C PRO A 199 1.50 -17.98 13.49
N GLY A 200 0.46 -18.37 14.22
CA GLY A 200 0.50 -19.41 15.26
C GLY A 200 -0.59 -19.12 16.28
N ALA A 201 -1.30 -20.14 16.77
CA ALA A 201 -2.44 -19.95 17.68
C ALA A 201 -1.99 -19.39 19.02
N THR A 202 -2.24 -18.11 19.31
CA THR A 202 -1.90 -17.46 20.59
C THR A 202 -2.48 -18.26 21.76
N THR A 203 -1.70 -18.48 22.82
CA THR A 203 -2.20 -19.18 24.01
C THR A 203 -3.26 -18.32 24.70
N ALA A 204 -4.49 -18.86 24.77
CA ALA A 204 -5.58 -18.56 25.70
C ALA A 204 -5.61 -17.18 26.38
N ASP A 205 -6.23 -16.21 25.69
CA ASP A 205 -7.24 -15.29 26.22
C ASP A 205 -7.87 -14.62 24.99
N ASP A 206 -9.20 -14.68 24.84
CA ASP A 206 -9.95 -14.29 23.61
C ASP A 206 -9.98 -12.77 23.39
N GLY A 207 -8.80 -12.17 23.21
CA GLY A 207 -8.59 -10.75 22.93
C GLY A 207 -8.43 -10.45 21.44
N PRO A 208 -8.33 -9.15 21.06
CA PRO A 208 -8.17 -8.71 19.67
C PRO A 208 -6.97 -9.34 18.95
N GLU A 209 -5.89 -9.67 19.67
CA GLU A 209 -4.67 -10.28 19.12
C GLU A 209 -4.89 -11.71 18.58
N ALA A 210 -5.77 -12.50 19.20
CA ALA A 210 -6.11 -13.85 18.73
C ALA A 210 -6.83 -13.79 17.37
N SER A 211 -7.73 -12.82 17.19
CA SER A 211 -8.44 -12.61 15.90
C SER A 211 -7.49 -12.19 14.77
N PHE A 212 -6.38 -11.54 15.12
CA PHE A 212 -5.39 -11.05 14.17
C PHE A 212 -4.48 -12.17 13.63
N ALA A 213 -3.85 -12.97 14.52
CA ALA A 213 -3.01 -14.09 14.10
C ALA A 213 -3.81 -15.08 13.23
N GLU A 214 -5.09 -15.26 13.55
CA GLU A 214 -6.02 -16.03 12.73
C GLU A 214 -6.27 -15.39 11.35
N ALA A 215 -6.47 -14.06 11.28
CA ALA A 215 -6.67 -13.36 10.02
C ALA A 215 -5.45 -13.48 9.07
N VAL A 216 -4.23 -13.30 9.60
CA VAL A 216 -2.99 -13.50 8.83
C VAL A 216 -2.85 -14.95 8.39
N SER A 217 -3.15 -15.90 9.28
CA SER A 217 -3.14 -17.33 8.95
C SER A 217 -4.12 -17.64 7.80
N LYS A 218 -5.38 -17.17 7.89
CA LYS A 218 -6.38 -17.32 6.83
C LYS A 218 -5.92 -16.70 5.52
N TRP A 219 -5.33 -15.50 5.57
CA TRP A 219 -4.79 -14.85 4.39
C TRP A 219 -3.66 -15.68 3.75
N LEU A 220 -2.67 -16.16 4.52
CA LEU A 220 -1.58 -17.01 4.02
C LEU A 220 -2.09 -18.32 3.41
N HIS A 221 -3.16 -18.89 3.96
CA HIS A 221 -3.75 -20.15 3.50
C HIS A 221 -4.83 -19.97 2.43
N THR A 222 -4.98 -18.77 1.88
CA THR A 222 -5.83 -18.52 0.71
C THR A 222 -4.93 -18.39 -0.53
N PRO A 223 -5.01 -19.29 -1.52
CA PRO A 223 -4.22 -19.22 -2.75
C PRO A 223 -4.44 -17.89 -3.50
N ARG A 224 -3.41 -17.43 -4.23
CA ARG A 224 -3.54 -16.33 -5.20
C ARG A 224 -3.84 -16.91 -6.58
N GLU A 225 -4.66 -16.21 -7.36
CA GLU A 225 -5.03 -16.63 -8.72
C GLU A 225 -3.81 -16.71 -9.65
N ASP A 226 -2.81 -15.85 -9.45
CA ASP A 226 -1.57 -15.83 -10.23
C ASP A 226 -0.54 -16.89 -9.82
N GLY A 227 -0.84 -17.69 -8.78
CA GLY A 227 0.03 -18.75 -8.25
C GLY A 227 1.30 -18.28 -7.52
N ARG A 228 1.57 -16.97 -7.45
CA ARG A 228 2.74 -16.42 -6.76
C ARG A 228 2.58 -16.50 -5.22
N PRO A 229 3.68 -16.67 -4.46
CA PRO A 229 3.64 -16.70 -3.01
C PRO A 229 3.02 -15.43 -2.43
N LYS A 230 2.24 -15.60 -1.36
CA LYS A 230 2.06 -14.53 -0.37
C LYS A 230 3.32 -14.40 0.47
N VAL A 231 3.67 -13.16 0.81
CA VAL A 231 4.89 -12.84 1.56
C VAL A 231 4.53 -12.07 2.81
N LEU A 232 4.97 -12.58 3.97
CA LEU A 232 4.86 -11.89 5.25
C LEU A 232 6.26 -11.57 5.76
N CYS A 233 6.53 -10.31 6.08
CA CYS A 233 7.71 -9.92 6.84
C CYS A 233 7.26 -9.58 8.26
N SER A 234 7.78 -10.26 9.27
CA SER A 234 7.32 -10.08 10.64
C SER A 234 8.46 -10.17 11.65
N GLY A 235 8.34 -9.41 12.74
CA GLY A 235 9.04 -9.73 13.97
C GLY A 235 8.45 -10.97 14.64
N VAL A 236 9.13 -11.53 15.63
CA VAL A 236 8.59 -12.59 16.48
C VAL A 236 9.13 -12.45 17.89
N SER A 237 8.27 -12.60 18.89
CA SER A 237 8.68 -12.56 20.29
C SER A 237 9.56 -13.77 20.62
N TYR A 238 10.68 -13.51 21.29
CA TYR A 238 11.74 -14.50 21.60
C TYR A 238 11.20 -15.79 22.23
N GLY A 239 10.24 -15.68 23.16
CA GLY A 239 9.67 -16.83 23.88
C GLY A 239 8.65 -17.64 23.07
N GLU A 240 8.14 -17.10 21.96
CA GLU A 240 7.00 -17.69 21.25
C GLU A 240 7.35 -18.37 19.94
N PHE A 241 8.50 -18.05 19.38
CA PHE A 241 8.91 -18.54 18.06
C PHE A 241 8.85 -20.07 17.94
N CYS A 242 9.52 -20.79 18.85
CA CYS A 242 9.64 -22.25 18.75
C CYS A 242 8.26 -22.93 18.78
N TRP A 243 7.38 -22.54 19.71
CA TRP A 243 6.06 -23.17 19.80
C TRP A 243 5.17 -22.80 18.60
N ARG A 244 5.22 -21.56 18.09
CA ARG A 244 4.48 -21.15 16.89
C ARG A 244 4.94 -21.92 15.66
N VAL A 245 6.25 -22.17 15.52
CA VAL A 245 6.81 -23.01 14.45
C VAL A 245 6.31 -24.45 14.56
N GLU A 246 6.30 -25.05 15.75
CA GLU A 246 5.74 -26.40 15.94
C GLU A 246 4.26 -26.46 15.57
N LYS A 247 3.47 -25.43 15.90
CA LYS A 247 2.06 -25.34 15.46
C LYS A 247 1.91 -25.26 13.95
N ILE A 248 2.79 -24.53 13.27
CA ILE A 248 2.81 -24.49 11.80
C ILE A 248 3.17 -25.87 11.22
N LYS A 249 4.14 -26.58 11.82
CA LYS A 249 4.50 -27.95 11.38
C LYS A 249 3.34 -28.92 11.54
N GLU A 250 2.66 -28.91 12.69
CA GLU A 250 1.44 -29.70 12.94
C GLU A 250 0.38 -29.41 11.87
N ALA A 251 0.03 -28.13 11.68
CA ALA A 251 -0.95 -27.71 10.68
C ALA A 251 -0.53 -28.07 9.24
N PHE A 252 0.77 -28.04 8.95
CA PHE A 252 1.31 -28.42 7.65
C PHE A 252 1.18 -29.92 7.39
N ILE A 253 1.40 -30.78 8.38
CA ILE A 253 1.22 -32.23 8.26
C ILE A 253 -0.25 -32.57 8.00
N ASP A 254 -1.16 -31.91 8.73
CA ASP A 254 -2.60 -32.17 8.66
C ASP A 254 -3.29 -31.51 7.45
N ALA A 255 -2.55 -30.71 6.68
CA ALA A 255 -3.10 -29.98 5.54
C ALA A 255 -3.59 -30.91 4.42
N ASN A 256 -4.73 -30.54 3.85
CA ASN A 256 -5.40 -31.29 2.77
C ASN A 256 -5.41 -30.54 1.43
N SER A 257 -5.03 -29.26 1.44
CA SER A 257 -4.97 -28.39 0.28
C SER A 257 -3.58 -27.79 0.16
N ALA A 258 -3.11 -27.68 -1.08
CA ALA A 258 -1.86 -27.00 -1.39
C ALA A 258 -2.03 -25.48 -1.28
N VAL A 259 -1.10 -24.82 -0.59
CA VAL A 259 -0.96 -23.37 -0.48
C VAL A 259 0.52 -23.01 -0.42
N ASN A 260 0.88 -21.85 -0.97
CA ASN A 260 2.26 -21.44 -1.06
C ASN A 260 2.48 -20.05 -0.44
N TYR A 261 3.55 -19.92 0.35
CA TYR A 261 3.88 -18.67 1.02
C TYR A 261 5.34 -18.62 1.44
N ILE A 262 5.80 -17.40 1.69
CA ILE A 262 7.12 -17.07 2.23
C ILE A 262 6.91 -16.17 3.46
N ILE A 263 7.51 -16.54 4.58
CA ILE A 263 7.53 -15.73 5.79
C ILE A 263 8.98 -15.39 6.09
N PHE A 264 9.28 -14.10 6.09
CA PHE A 264 10.54 -13.59 6.58
C PHE A 264 10.42 -13.17 8.05
N LEU A 265 11.38 -13.60 8.85
CA LEU A 265 11.40 -13.36 10.27
C LEU A 265 12.65 -12.61 10.68
N ARG A 266 12.46 -11.58 11.51
CA ARG A 266 13.55 -10.78 12.08
C ARG A 266 13.70 -11.06 13.56
N PHE A 267 14.74 -11.80 13.93
CA PHE A 267 15.12 -12.02 15.32
C PHE A 267 16.60 -12.40 15.44
N ALA A 268 17.16 -12.27 16.66
CA ALA A 268 18.58 -12.50 16.92
C ALA A 268 18.97 -13.99 16.83
N PRO A 269 20.19 -14.34 16.38
CA PRO A 269 20.64 -15.74 16.26
C PRO A 269 20.59 -16.56 17.56
N SER A 270 20.56 -15.91 18.73
CA SER A 270 20.54 -16.56 20.04
C SER A 270 19.24 -17.28 20.38
N CYS A 271 18.18 -17.17 19.57
CA CYS A 271 16.84 -17.70 19.87
C CYS A 271 16.69 -19.23 19.73
N GLY A 272 17.77 -19.97 19.47
CA GLY A 272 17.70 -21.44 19.33
C GLY A 272 16.91 -21.92 18.11
N ALA A 273 16.74 -21.08 17.09
CA ALA A 273 16.14 -21.48 15.83
C ALA A 273 17.10 -22.40 15.06
N PHE A 274 16.58 -23.53 14.56
CA PHE A 274 17.34 -24.48 13.76
C PHE A 274 16.68 -24.66 12.39
N PRO A 275 17.46 -24.64 11.28
CA PRO A 275 16.93 -24.97 9.97
C PRO A 275 16.29 -26.35 9.96
N PHE A 276 15.18 -26.48 9.22
CA PHE A 276 14.53 -27.77 9.03
C PHE A 276 13.90 -27.86 7.65
N LEU A 277 13.58 -29.08 7.24
CA LEU A 277 12.90 -29.38 5.99
C LEU A 277 11.92 -30.53 6.23
N MET A 278 10.68 -30.35 5.81
CA MET A 278 9.61 -31.33 5.95
C MET A 278 8.78 -31.39 4.67
N ASP A 279 8.44 -32.61 4.24
CA ASP A 279 7.63 -32.83 3.05
C ASP A 279 6.24 -33.36 3.45
N ASN A 280 5.19 -32.73 2.93
CA ASN A 280 3.83 -33.26 2.95
C ASN A 280 3.52 -33.92 1.60
N ARG A 281 3.52 -35.26 1.59
CA ARG A 281 3.24 -36.04 0.37
C ARG A 281 1.80 -35.93 -0.11
N ARG A 282 0.85 -35.62 0.79
CA ARG A 282 -0.58 -35.47 0.47
C ARG A 282 -0.83 -34.21 -0.35
N THR A 283 -0.26 -33.08 0.08
CA THR A 283 -0.38 -31.81 -0.67
C THR A 283 0.69 -31.65 -1.75
N ARG A 284 1.73 -32.52 -1.74
CA ARG A 284 2.93 -32.42 -2.58
C ARG A 284 3.68 -31.11 -2.34
N GLU A 285 3.84 -30.75 -1.08
CA GLU A 285 4.51 -29.51 -0.66
C GLU A 285 5.63 -29.76 0.34
N ARG A 286 6.50 -28.78 0.45
CA ARG A 286 7.63 -28.73 1.37
C ARG A 286 7.51 -27.50 2.25
N LEU A 287 7.72 -27.70 3.54
CA LEU A 287 7.91 -26.63 4.52
C LEU A 287 9.38 -26.62 4.93
N ALA A 288 10.05 -25.48 4.77
CA ALA A 288 11.46 -25.34 5.14
C ALA A 288 11.70 -24.02 5.89
N LEU A 289 12.49 -24.11 6.95
CA LEU A 289 13.07 -22.96 7.63
C LEU A 289 14.55 -22.88 7.29
N GLU A 290 14.97 -21.73 6.80
CA GLU A 290 16.33 -21.47 6.32
C GLU A 290 16.86 -20.15 6.88
N PHE A 291 18.16 -20.12 7.19
CA PHE A 291 18.87 -18.91 7.55
C PHE A 291 19.26 -18.15 6.29
N VAL A 292 18.95 -16.85 6.22
CA VAL A 292 19.27 -15.99 5.06
C VAL A 292 20.47 -15.10 5.35
N ASN A 293 20.46 -14.38 6.47
CA ASN A 293 21.58 -13.56 6.97
C ASN A 293 21.42 -13.27 8.47
N ASP A 294 22.37 -12.52 9.06
CA ASP A 294 22.57 -12.30 10.51
C ASP A 294 21.31 -11.99 11.33
N TYR A 295 20.25 -11.45 10.70
CA TYR A 295 18.98 -11.14 11.38
C TYR A 295 17.74 -11.57 10.60
N LYS A 296 17.89 -12.39 9.53
CA LYS A 296 16.78 -12.74 8.63
C LYS A 296 16.69 -14.26 8.47
N TRP A 297 15.57 -14.81 8.90
CA TRP A 297 15.17 -16.19 8.66
C TRP A 297 14.04 -16.24 7.63
N LEU A 298 13.95 -17.34 6.90
CA LEU A 298 12.93 -17.58 5.88
C LEU A 298 12.25 -18.91 6.17
N LEU A 299 10.94 -18.86 6.44
CA LEU A 299 10.06 -20.02 6.49
C LEU A 299 9.25 -20.05 5.19
N ALA A 300 9.41 -21.08 4.37
CA ALA A 300 8.69 -21.20 3.10
C ALA A 300 7.92 -22.50 3.02
N ARG A 301 6.66 -22.39 2.56
CA ARG A 301 5.83 -23.52 2.12
C ARG A 301 5.71 -23.45 0.61
N CYS A 302 6.17 -24.48 -0.08
CA CYS A 302 6.27 -24.50 -1.54
C CYS A 302 5.97 -25.87 -2.16
N PRO A 303 5.70 -25.98 -3.46
CA PRO A 303 5.54 -27.27 -4.13
C PRO A 303 6.81 -28.14 -4.08
N ILE A 304 6.65 -29.46 -3.94
CA ILE A 304 7.72 -30.45 -4.11
C ILE A 304 8.04 -30.58 -5.59
N GLY A 305 9.34 -30.49 -5.93
CA GLY A 305 9.80 -30.46 -7.32
C GLY A 305 9.83 -29.04 -7.86
N VAL A 306 10.63 -28.18 -7.20
CA VAL A 306 10.77 -26.74 -7.45
C VAL A 306 10.70 -26.43 -8.95
N ASP A 307 9.60 -25.82 -9.38
CA ASP A 307 9.51 -25.16 -10.69
C ASP A 307 10.55 -24.02 -10.70
N ASP A 308 11.29 -23.87 -11.80
CA ASP A 308 12.22 -22.77 -12.03
C ASP A 308 11.58 -21.41 -11.69
N LYS A 309 10.26 -21.29 -11.91
CA LYS A 309 9.46 -20.11 -11.52
C LYS A 309 9.43 -19.87 -10.02
N TRP A 310 9.23 -20.89 -9.20
CA TRP A 310 9.20 -20.72 -7.74
C TRP A 310 10.57 -20.35 -7.19
N ALA A 311 11.62 -21.01 -7.71
CA ALA A 311 13.00 -20.66 -7.36
C ALA A 311 13.31 -19.20 -7.72
N GLN A 312 12.83 -18.74 -8.89
CA GLN A 312 12.95 -17.35 -9.30
C GLN A 312 12.20 -16.41 -8.34
N TRP A 313 10.92 -16.67 -8.03
CA TRP A 313 10.16 -15.83 -7.10
C TRP A 313 10.83 -15.77 -5.73
N LYS A 314 11.26 -16.90 -5.16
CA LYS A 314 11.98 -16.90 -3.88
C LYS A 314 13.24 -16.01 -3.94
N ARG A 315 14.01 -16.04 -5.04
CA ARG A 315 15.18 -15.16 -5.21
C ARG A 315 14.79 -13.68 -5.32
N GLU A 316 13.74 -13.36 -6.08
CA GLU A 316 13.18 -12.00 -6.17
C GLU A 316 12.77 -11.48 -4.79
N GLU A 317 12.14 -12.32 -3.96
CA GLU A 317 11.75 -11.98 -2.59
C GLU A 317 12.95 -11.76 -1.65
N ILE A 318 13.99 -12.60 -1.76
CA ILE A 318 15.20 -12.48 -0.94
C ILE A 318 15.99 -11.22 -1.30
N ALA A 319 16.11 -10.94 -2.60
CA ALA A 319 16.87 -9.80 -3.12
C ALA A 319 16.16 -8.45 -2.93
N ARG A 320 14.85 -8.45 -2.65
CA ARG A 320 14.08 -7.22 -2.46
C ARG A 320 14.67 -6.39 -1.32
N SER A 321 14.87 -5.10 -1.59
CA SER A 321 15.24 -4.10 -0.60
C SER A 321 14.00 -3.33 -0.14
N ASP A 322 14.00 -2.86 1.11
CA ASP A 322 13.01 -1.89 1.59
C ASP A 322 13.05 -0.55 0.81
N LYS A 323 14.07 -0.34 -0.04
CA LYS A 323 14.21 0.81 -0.93
C LYS A 323 13.46 0.67 -2.26
N ASP A 324 12.94 -0.51 -2.59
CA ASP A 324 12.22 -0.79 -3.84
C ASP A 324 10.74 -0.35 -3.78
N ILE A 325 10.46 0.77 -3.10
CA ILE A 325 9.12 1.34 -3.03
C ILE A 325 8.76 1.87 -4.42
N GLY A 326 7.82 1.19 -5.07
CA GLY A 326 7.30 1.56 -6.37
C GLY A 326 6.42 2.81 -6.35
N MET A 327 5.76 3.07 -7.48
CA MET A 327 4.72 4.11 -7.57
C MET A 327 3.46 3.72 -6.78
N ASN A 328 2.55 4.68 -6.65
CA ASN A 328 1.26 4.58 -6.00
C ASN A 328 1.37 4.26 -4.51
N LEU A 329 2.34 4.88 -3.85
CA LEU A 329 2.49 4.79 -2.40
C LEU A 329 1.47 5.70 -1.71
N ILE A 330 0.55 5.13 -0.95
CA ILE A 330 -0.33 5.86 -0.04
C ILE A 330 0.16 5.66 1.38
N THR A 331 0.40 6.75 2.10
CA THR A 331 0.77 6.75 3.50
C THR A 331 -0.32 7.37 4.35
N PHE A 332 -0.71 6.72 5.43
CA PHE A 332 -1.56 7.30 6.49
C PHE A 332 -0.67 7.69 7.69
N TRP A 333 -0.79 8.93 8.23
CA TRP A 333 0.09 9.54 9.29
C TRP A 333 -0.50 9.89 10.68
#